data_AF-A0A7J9L0C6-F1
#
_entry.id   AF-A0A7J9L0C6-F1
#
_cell.length_a   1.000
_cell.length_b   1.000
_cell.length_c   1.000
_cell.angle_alpha   90.00
_cell.angle_beta   90.00
_cell.angle_gamma   90.00
#
_symmetry.space_group_name_H-M   'P 1'
#
loop_
_entity.id
_entity.type
_entity.pdbx_description
1 polymer ?
#
loop_
_entity_poly.entity_id
_entity_poly.type
_entity_poly.pdbx_seq_one_letter_code
_entity_poly.pdbx_strand_id
1 'polypeptide(L)'
;MTKGGDEQNVLMETRGRFRTKNISMDMLSGLEGRVTNLEESMGGVKETLEVVEGYIDELDSMRVQLRDYVVEALSSDWDVMREILNTVIDDQAEKLTEKNDALEAMVTNLEEQIMELKGEVIIYIVALGNGLASTLKQRDYEEDENGNGGNDNACSRKPPNWKKKSNNRPKRPVKCFLCDDLHMMRDCQMKYMFSTTEGDDEPTRASTK
;
A
#
# COMPACT_ATOMS: atom_id res chain seq x y z
N MET A 1 -64.28 28.41 -108.83
CA MET A 1 -64.11 26.97 -108.58
C MET A 1 -62.60 26.69 -108.68
N THR A 2 -61.84 26.71 -107.57
CA THR A 2 -61.47 25.55 -106.71
C THR A 2 -60.62 24.52 -107.48
N LYS A 3 -59.46 24.01 -107.05
CA LYS A 3 -58.78 23.96 -105.73
C LYS A 3 -57.42 23.23 -105.92
N GLY A 4 -56.44 23.55 -105.05
CA GLY A 4 -55.44 22.62 -104.47
C GLY A 4 -54.12 22.48 -105.24
N GLY A 5 -52.92 22.71 -104.66
CA GLY A 5 -52.41 22.23 -103.37
C GLY A 5 -51.76 20.86 -103.63
N ASP A 6 -50.48 20.54 -103.38
CA ASP A 6 -49.53 21.01 -102.36
C ASP A 6 -48.10 20.62 -102.79
N GLU A 7 -47.17 21.57 -102.94
CA GLU A 7 -45.72 21.30 -103.11
C GLU A 7 -44.86 22.32 -102.36
N GLN A 8 -45.27 22.68 -101.14
CA GLN A 8 -44.43 23.46 -100.22
C GLN A 8 -44.52 22.86 -98.82
N ASN A 9 -43.90 21.70 -98.62
CA ASN A 9 -43.63 21.19 -97.27
C ASN A 9 -42.28 20.47 -97.17
N VAL A 10 -41.22 21.03 -97.76
CA VAL A 10 -39.84 20.58 -97.53
C VAL A 10 -38.94 21.77 -97.27
N LEU A 11 -39.31 22.63 -96.32
CA LEU A 11 -38.38 23.68 -95.91
C LEU A 11 -38.73 24.27 -94.54
N MET A 12 -38.79 23.49 -93.44
CA MET A 12 -38.53 24.00 -92.08
C MET A 12 -38.40 22.87 -91.05
N GLU A 13 -37.48 21.92 -91.20
CA GLU A 13 -37.16 20.98 -90.10
C GLU A 13 -35.67 20.67 -89.95
N THR A 14 -34.79 21.67 -90.08
CA THR A 14 -33.35 21.44 -89.75
C THR A 14 -32.68 22.58 -88.98
N ARG A 15 -33.36 23.69 -88.69
CA ARG A 15 -32.70 24.87 -88.08
C ARG A 15 -32.60 24.84 -86.55
N GLY A 16 -33.34 23.96 -85.87
CA GLY A 16 -33.29 23.82 -84.39
C GLY A 16 -32.25 22.83 -83.86
N ARG A 17 -31.74 21.91 -84.70
CA ARG A 17 -30.94 20.76 -84.25
C ARG A 17 -29.43 21.02 -84.18
N PHE A 18 -28.95 22.09 -84.80
CA PHE A 18 -27.53 22.40 -84.92
C PHE A 18 -26.97 23.22 -83.73
N ARG A 19 -27.81 23.96 -83.00
CA ARG A 19 -27.36 24.79 -81.86
C ARG A 19 -27.27 24.00 -80.55
N THR A 20 -28.18 23.07 -80.31
CA THR A 20 -28.18 22.21 -79.11
C THR A 20 -27.02 21.21 -79.10
N LYS A 21 -26.58 20.74 -80.28
CA LYS A 21 -25.47 19.78 -80.42
C LYS A 21 -24.11 20.37 -80.02
N ASN A 22 -23.87 21.65 -80.33
CA ASN A 22 -22.62 22.33 -79.95
C ASN A 22 -22.57 22.58 -78.43
N ILE A 23 -23.69 22.99 -77.82
CA ILE A 23 -23.78 23.19 -76.36
C ILE A 23 -23.53 21.89 -75.60
N SER A 24 -24.03 20.74 -76.09
CA SER A 24 -23.74 19.45 -75.47
C SER A 24 -22.27 19.02 -75.60
N MET A 25 -21.60 19.35 -76.71
CA MET A 25 -20.17 19.04 -76.86
C MET A 25 -19.29 19.89 -75.93
N ASP A 26 -19.64 21.16 -75.72
CA ASP A 26 -18.93 22.02 -74.78
C ASP A 26 -19.09 21.54 -73.33
N MET A 27 -20.30 21.09 -72.96
CA MET A 27 -20.55 20.48 -71.64
C MET A 27 -19.79 19.18 -71.43
N LEU A 28 -19.71 18.32 -72.46
CA LEU A 28 -18.94 17.07 -72.40
C LEU A 28 -17.43 17.35 -72.29
N SER A 29 -16.92 18.31 -73.04
CA SER A 29 -15.51 18.72 -72.97
C SER A 29 -15.16 19.29 -71.58
N GLY A 30 -16.08 20.06 -70.99
CA GLY A 30 -15.93 20.55 -69.61
C GLY A 30 -15.97 19.45 -68.55
N LEU A 31 -16.77 18.39 -68.77
CA LEU A 31 -16.78 17.21 -67.89
C LEU A 31 -15.49 16.40 -68.03
N GLU A 32 -14.99 16.20 -69.25
CA GLU A 32 -13.73 15.49 -69.53
C GLU A 32 -12.53 16.18 -68.87
N GLY A 33 -12.45 17.51 -68.95
CA GLY A 33 -11.42 18.28 -68.23
C GLY A 33 -11.51 18.16 -66.70
N ARG A 34 -12.73 18.02 -66.14
CA ARG A 34 -12.90 17.81 -64.70
C ARG A 34 -12.53 16.39 -64.28
N VAL A 35 -12.84 15.39 -65.10
CA VAL A 35 -12.49 13.99 -64.84
C VAL A 35 -10.97 13.82 -64.87
N THR A 36 -10.28 14.37 -65.86
CA THR A 36 -8.81 14.33 -65.93
C THR A 36 -8.16 15.00 -64.71
N ASN A 37 -8.64 16.17 -64.29
CA ASN A 37 -8.17 16.82 -63.06
C ASN A 37 -8.45 16.00 -61.80
N LEU A 38 -9.60 15.30 -61.74
CA LEU A 38 -9.94 14.42 -60.63
C LEU A 38 -9.04 13.17 -60.60
N GLU A 39 -8.71 12.59 -61.76
CA GLU A 39 -7.81 11.46 -61.88
C GLU A 39 -6.40 11.83 -61.40
N GLU A 40 -5.89 12.99 -61.82
CA GLU A 40 -4.61 13.53 -61.35
C GLU A 40 -4.62 13.75 -59.83
N SER A 41 -5.65 14.43 -59.31
CA SER A 41 -5.80 14.68 -57.87
C SER A 41 -5.94 13.39 -57.06
N MET A 42 -6.65 12.38 -57.58
CA MET A 42 -6.82 11.09 -56.92
C MET A 42 -5.52 10.30 -56.91
N GLY A 43 -4.70 10.41 -57.96
CA GLY A 43 -3.35 9.87 -57.99
C GLY A 43 -2.48 10.45 -56.86
N GLY A 44 -2.48 11.78 -56.71
CA GLY A 44 -1.76 12.44 -55.62
C GLY A 44 -2.26 12.04 -54.22
N VAL A 45 -3.57 11.94 -54.02
CA VAL A 45 -4.13 11.46 -52.75
C VAL A 45 -3.70 10.02 -52.46
N LYS A 46 -3.69 9.15 -53.47
CA LYS A 46 -3.26 7.76 -53.32
C LYS A 46 -1.79 7.66 -52.90
N GLU A 47 -0.91 8.43 -53.52
CA GLU A 47 0.51 8.48 -53.14
C GLU A 47 0.70 8.96 -51.70
N THR A 48 -0.02 10.01 -51.29
CA THR A 48 0.04 10.48 -49.89
C THR A 48 -0.48 9.45 -48.90
N LEU A 49 -1.48 8.64 -49.30
CA LEU A 49 -2.03 7.58 -48.45
C LEU A 49 -1.00 6.46 -48.26
N GLU A 50 -0.31 6.03 -49.33
CA GLU A 50 0.76 5.03 -49.26
C GLU A 50 1.90 5.48 -48.32
N VAL A 51 2.26 6.77 -48.36
CA VAL A 51 3.26 7.35 -47.44
C VAL A 51 2.77 7.33 -45.99
N VAL A 52 1.51 7.72 -45.74
CA VAL A 52 0.92 7.72 -44.39
C VAL A 52 0.82 6.30 -43.82
N GLU A 53 0.46 5.31 -44.64
CA GLU A 53 0.42 3.91 -44.25
C GLU A 53 1.81 3.42 -43.80
N GLY A 54 2.86 3.76 -44.55
CA GLY A 54 4.24 3.46 -44.14
C GLY A 54 4.64 4.09 -42.79
N TYR A 55 4.24 5.34 -42.54
CA TYR A 55 4.48 5.98 -41.24
C TYR A 55 3.70 5.31 -40.09
N ILE A 56 2.49 4.82 -40.34
CA ILE A 56 1.70 4.10 -39.34
C ILE A 56 2.42 2.80 -38.96
N ASP A 57 2.91 2.04 -39.93
CA ASP A 57 3.66 0.80 -39.67
C ASP A 57 4.94 1.05 -38.87
N GLU A 58 5.67 2.12 -39.18
CA GLU A 58 6.88 2.51 -38.44
C GLU A 58 6.55 2.91 -36.99
N LEU A 59 5.51 3.72 -36.78
CA LEU A 59 5.04 4.09 -35.44
C LEU A 59 4.59 2.85 -34.64
N ASP A 60 3.92 1.90 -35.29
CA ASP A 60 3.47 0.67 -34.66
C ASP A 60 4.64 -0.22 -34.24
N SER A 61 5.69 -0.30 -35.05
CA SER A 61 6.95 -0.98 -34.71
C SER A 61 7.63 -0.34 -33.49
N MET A 62 7.78 0.99 -33.49
CA MET A 62 8.37 1.71 -32.35
C MET A 62 7.55 1.53 -31.07
N ARG A 63 6.21 1.56 -31.16
CA ARG A 63 5.31 1.32 -30.03
C ARG A 63 5.55 -0.06 -29.41
N VAL A 64 5.68 -1.10 -30.24
CA VAL A 64 5.93 -2.46 -29.77
C VAL A 64 7.29 -2.57 -29.09
N GLN A 65 8.35 -2.02 -29.71
CA GLN A 65 9.68 -2.02 -29.11
C GLN A 65 9.73 -1.31 -27.76
N LEU A 66 9.08 -0.14 -27.64
CA LEU A 66 9.02 0.59 -26.38
C LEU A 66 8.25 -0.21 -25.32
N ARG A 67 7.14 -0.85 -25.70
CA ARG A 67 6.37 -1.70 -24.79
C ARG A 67 7.21 -2.87 -24.28
N ASP A 68 7.91 -3.56 -25.16
CA ASP A 68 8.72 -4.72 -24.79
C ASP A 68 9.89 -4.31 -23.89
N TYR A 69 10.57 -3.20 -24.21
CA TYR A 69 11.62 -2.64 -23.35
C TYR A 69 11.11 -2.31 -21.94
N VAL A 70 9.95 -1.65 -21.83
CA VAL A 70 9.36 -1.32 -20.53
C VAL A 70 8.97 -2.58 -19.75
N VAL A 71 8.40 -3.58 -20.42
CA VAL A 71 8.02 -4.84 -19.79
C VAL A 71 9.24 -5.60 -19.30
N GLU A 72 10.31 -5.67 -20.10
CA GLU A 72 11.56 -6.34 -19.73
C GLU A 72 12.25 -5.64 -18.55
N ALA A 73 12.36 -4.32 -18.59
CA ALA A 73 12.94 -3.53 -17.50
C ALA A 73 12.18 -3.72 -16.18
N LEU A 74 10.84 -3.63 -16.22
CA LEU A 74 10.01 -3.82 -15.02
C LEU A 74 10.05 -5.26 -14.50
N SER A 75 10.16 -6.25 -15.39
CA SER A 75 10.28 -7.65 -14.99
C SER A 75 11.62 -7.90 -14.29
N SER A 76 12.70 -7.36 -14.83
CA SER A 76 14.04 -7.42 -14.23
C SER A 76 14.04 -6.77 -12.84
N ASP A 77 13.51 -5.56 -12.71
CA ASP A 77 13.42 -4.86 -11.42
C ASP A 77 12.60 -5.64 -10.39
N TRP A 78 11.51 -6.26 -10.83
CA TRP A 78 10.66 -7.09 -9.98
C TRP A 78 11.38 -8.35 -9.48
N ASP A 79 12.15 -9.02 -10.33
CA ASP A 79 12.91 -10.20 -9.93
C ASP A 79 14.01 -9.85 -8.92
N VAL A 80 14.71 -8.72 -9.11
CA VAL A 80 15.68 -8.19 -8.13
C VAL A 80 15.01 -7.88 -6.80
N MET A 81 13.88 -7.17 -6.81
CA MET A 81 13.15 -6.83 -5.58
C MET A 81 12.66 -8.07 -4.85
N ARG A 82 12.18 -9.07 -5.58
CA ARG A 82 11.76 -10.36 -5.02
C ARG A 82 12.92 -11.08 -4.34
N GLU A 83 14.10 -11.11 -4.97
CA GLU A 83 15.29 -11.73 -4.40
C GLU A 83 15.74 -11.02 -3.11
N ILE A 84 15.80 -9.68 -3.13
CA ILE A 84 16.12 -8.89 -1.94
C ILE A 84 15.11 -9.14 -0.81
N LEU A 85 13.81 -9.20 -1.13
CA LEU A 85 12.78 -9.44 -0.12
C LEU A 85 12.93 -10.82 0.52
N ASN A 86 13.15 -11.86 -0.30
CA ASN A 86 13.33 -13.22 0.20
C ASN A 86 14.56 -13.33 1.11
N THR A 87 15.70 -12.80 0.68
CA THR A 87 16.94 -12.82 1.50
C THR A 87 16.77 -12.09 2.83
N VAL A 88 16.10 -10.92 2.84
CA VAL A 88 15.82 -10.19 4.08
C VAL A 88 14.87 -10.94 5.00
N ILE A 89 13.84 -11.59 4.45
CA ILE A 89 12.91 -12.41 5.24
C ILE A 89 13.65 -13.59 5.88
N ASP A 90 14.49 -14.29 5.12
CA ASP A 90 15.27 -15.43 5.60
C ASP A 90 16.24 -15.02 6.71
N ASP A 91 17.01 -13.94 6.50
CA ASP A 91 17.92 -13.37 7.50
C ASP A 91 17.19 -12.98 8.81
N GLN A 92 15.98 -12.42 8.69
CA GLN A 92 15.18 -12.04 9.85
C GLN A 92 14.59 -13.27 10.56
N ALA A 93 14.16 -14.27 9.80
CA ALA A 93 13.67 -15.52 10.35
C ALA A 93 14.77 -16.21 11.16
N GLU A 94 15.99 -16.31 10.63
CA GLU A 94 17.15 -16.88 11.32
C GLU A 94 17.45 -16.14 12.63
N LYS A 95 17.55 -14.81 12.58
CA LYS A 95 17.77 -13.98 13.79
C LYS A 95 16.67 -14.11 14.84
N LEU A 96 15.42 -14.32 14.42
CA LEU A 96 14.31 -14.56 15.35
C LEU A 96 14.38 -15.96 15.94
N THR A 97 14.78 -16.97 15.16
CA THR A 97 14.98 -18.33 15.68
C THR A 97 16.10 -18.39 16.71
N GLU A 98 17.27 -17.81 16.45
CA GLU A 98 18.38 -17.77 17.41
C GLU A 98 17.99 -17.10 18.74
N LYS A 99 17.22 -16.00 18.68
CA LYS A 99 16.73 -15.32 19.87
C LYS A 99 15.73 -16.17 20.64
N ASN A 100 14.86 -16.90 19.95
CA ASN A 100 13.91 -17.80 20.59
C ASN A 100 14.64 -18.96 21.29
N ASP A 101 15.63 -19.57 20.63
CA ASP A 101 16.43 -20.65 21.22
C ASP A 101 17.19 -20.15 22.47
N ALA A 102 17.78 -18.96 22.41
CA ALA A 102 18.45 -18.34 23.56
C ALA A 102 17.47 -18.03 24.70
N LEU A 103 16.26 -17.57 24.37
CA LEU A 103 15.21 -17.32 25.37
C LEU A 103 14.76 -18.63 26.02
N GLU A 104 14.58 -19.69 25.24
CA GLU A 104 14.19 -21.02 25.72
C GLU A 104 15.26 -21.62 26.64
N ALA A 105 16.54 -21.46 26.31
CA ALA A 105 17.66 -21.84 27.17
C ALA A 105 17.68 -21.05 28.50
N MET A 106 17.35 -19.75 28.47
CA MET A 106 17.24 -18.97 29.71
C MET A 106 16.05 -19.38 30.56
N VAL A 107 14.90 -19.68 29.94
CA VAL A 107 13.70 -20.14 30.65
C VAL A 107 13.96 -21.49 31.33
N THR A 108 14.53 -22.45 30.62
CA THR A 108 14.87 -23.77 31.20
C THR A 108 15.83 -23.67 32.39
N ASN A 109 16.85 -22.82 32.30
CA ASN A 109 17.76 -22.56 33.43
C ASN A 109 17.04 -21.91 34.64
N LEU A 110 16.14 -20.96 34.41
CA LEU A 110 15.35 -20.36 35.49
C LEU A 110 14.38 -21.36 36.13
N GLU A 111 13.78 -22.25 35.34
CA GLU A 111 12.95 -23.34 35.83
C GLU A 111 13.73 -24.31 36.72
N GLU A 112 14.97 -24.65 36.35
CA GLU A 112 15.88 -25.47 37.16
C GLU A 112 16.20 -24.80 38.51
N GLN A 113 16.58 -23.52 38.50
CA GLN A 113 16.83 -22.76 39.73
C GLN A 113 15.60 -22.70 40.65
N ILE A 114 14.39 -22.58 40.08
CA ILE A 114 13.14 -22.63 40.85
C ILE A 114 12.94 -24.01 41.50
N MET A 115 13.24 -25.09 40.78
CA MET A 115 13.13 -26.45 41.33
C MET A 115 14.12 -26.69 42.46
N GLU A 116 15.37 -26.24 42.31
CA GLU A 116 16.40 -26.32 43.33
C GLU A 116 16.00 -25.56 44.60
N LEU A 117 15.62 -24.28 44.47
CA LEU A 117 15.17 -23.45 45.59
C LEU A 117 13.94 -24.04 46.29
N LYS A 118 12.99 -24.62 45.55
CA LYS A 118 11.84 -25.33 46.15
C LYS A 118 12.30 -26.53 46.99
N GLY A 119 13.28 -27.29 46.50
CA GLY A 119 13.89 -28.39 47.25
C GLY A 119 14.57 -27.92 48.53
N GLU A 120 15.36 -26.85 48.47
CA GLU A 120 15.99 -26.25 49.64
C GLU A 120 14.98 -25.80 50.70
N VAL A 121 13.90 -25.11 50.28
CA VAL A 121 12.82 -24.67 51.19
C VAL A 121 12.18 -25.87 51.90
N ILE A 122 11.96 -27.00 51.21
CA ILE A 122 11.43 -28.21 51.82
C ILE A 122 12.38 -28.73 52.91
N ILE A 123 13.69 -28.77 52.63
CA ILE A 123 14.70 -29.20 53.61
C ILE A 123 14.67 -28.29 54.85
N TYR A 124 14.62 -26.97 54.67
CA TYR A 124 14.54 -26.02 55.79
C TYR A 124 13.27 -26.22 56.63
N ILE A 125 12.12 -26.44 55.99
CA ILE A 125 10.85 -26.71 56.70
C ILE A 125 10.96 -28.00 57.54
N VAL A 126 11.50 -29.07 56.97
CA VAL A 126 11.67 -30.36 57.68
C VAL A 126 12.63 -30.22 58.86
N ALA A 127 13.77 -29.54 58.67
CA ALA A 127 14.75 -29.31 59.72
C ALA A 127 14.17 -28.50 60.88
N LEU A 128 13.43 -27.42 60.58
CA LEU A 128 12.75 -26.60 61.59
C LEU A 128 11.64 -27.37 62.32
N GLY A 129 10.83 -28.17 61.60
CA GLY A 129 9.81 -29.02 62.20
C GLY A 129 10.38 -30.05 63.18
N ASN A 130 11.49 -30.69 62.80
CA ASN A 130 12.19 -31.65 63.66
C ASN A 130 12.84 -30.97 64.89
N GLY A 131 13.37 -29.75 64.74
CA GLY A 131 13.85 -28.94 65.86
C GLY A 131 12.74 -28.54 66.83
N LEU A 132 11.54 -28.23 66.33
CA LEU A 132 10.36 -27.95 67.16
C LEU A 132 9.86 -29.19 67.92
N ALA A 133 9.82 -30.36 67.26
CA ALA A 133 9.43 -31.61 67.90
C ALA A 133 10.39 -32.01 69.03
N SER A 134 11.68 -31.65 68.91
CA SER A 134 12.70 -31.90 69.92
C SER A 134 12.61 -30.95 71.13
N THR A 135 12.15 -29.71 70.93
CA THR A 135 11.98 -28.71 72.00
C THR A 135 10.62 -28.81 72.71
N LEU A 136 9.59 -29.36 72.06
CA LEU A 136 8.30 -29.64 72.72
C LEU A 136 8.35 -30.88 73.63
N LYS A 137 9.27 -31.83 73.40
CA LYS A 137 9.52 -32.93 74.36
C LYS A 137 10.21 -32.49 75.66
N GLN A 138 10.63 -31.23 75.78
CA GLN A 138 11.28 -30.66 76.97
C GLN A 138 10.41 -29.64 77.72
N ARG A 139 9.14 -29.45 77.35
CA ARG A 139 8.21 -28.53 78.05
C ARG A 139 6.98 -29.21 78.65
N ASP A 140 7.17 -30.41 79.21
CA ASP A 140 6.23 -30.97 80.18
C ASP A 140 6.80 -30.79 81.61
N TYR A 141 6.91 -29.53 82.07
CA TYR A 141 7.01 -29.20 83.48
C TYR A 141 6.20 -27.92 83.77
N GLU A 142 5.21 -28.11 84.65
CA GLU A 142 4.45 -27.16 85.48
C GLU A 142 3.42 -26.24 84.79
N GLU A 143 2.18 -26.74 84.74
CA GLU A 143 0.96 -25.93 84.75
C GLU A 143 0.79 -25.30 86.15
N ASP A 144 1.14 -24.02 86.26
CA ASP A 144 0.63 -23.17 87.34
C ASP A 144 -0.56 -22.38 86.80
N GLU A 145 -1.75 -22.79 87.24
CA GLU A 145 -2.96 -21.99 87.18
C GLU A 145 -2.78 -20.70 87.97
N ASN A 146 -2.65 -19.57 87.28
CA ASN A 146 -2.99 -18.27 87.86
C ASN A 146 -3.60 -17.38 86.79
N GLY A 147 -4.89 -17.16 86.92
CA GLY A 147 -5.67 -16.36 86.00
C GLY A 147 -5.53 -14.85 86.21
N ASN A 148 -6.35 -14.19 85.39
CA ASN A 148 -6.94 -12.87 85.56
C ASN A 148 -6.20 -11.68 84.91
N GLY A 149 -6.98 -10.93 84.13
CA GLY A 149 -6.67 -9.57 83.69
C GLY A 149 -7.26 -9.27 82.32
N GLY A 150 -8.37 -8.53 82.30
CA GLY A 150 -8.99 -7.97 81.09
C GLY A 150 -8.05 -7.06 80.29
N ASN A 151 -8.47 -6.26 79.33
CA ASN A 151 -9.75 -5.67 79.03
C ASN A 151 -9.54 -4.96 77.67
N ASP A 152 -10.60 -4.80 76.89
CA ASP A 152 -10.85 -3.76 75.87
C ASP A 152 -9.66 -3.16 75.08
N ASN A 153 -9.66 -3.37 73.76
CA ASN A 153 -9.81 -2.21 72.88
C ASN A 153 -10.15 -2.60 71.43
N ALA A 154 -11.31 -2.13 70.99
CA ALA A 154 -11.60 -1.91 69.59
C ALA A 154 -10.56 -0.91 69.03
N CYS A 155 -9.87 -1.28 67.97
CA CYS A 155 -9.11 -0.31 67.17
C CYS A 155 -9.25 -0.63 65.69
N SER A 156 -10.20 0.06 65.07
CA SER A 156 -10.27 0.33 63.64
C SER A 156 -8.92 0.85 63.14
N ARG A 157 -8.07 -0.04 62.62
CA ARG A 157 -6.88 0.37 61.87
C ARG A 157 -7.32 0.87 60.50
N LYS A 158 -7.48 2.19 60.37
CA LYS A 158 -7.43 2.88 59.07
C LYS A 158 -6.13 2.47 58.35
N PRO A 159 -6.14 2.27 57.03
CA PRO A 159 -4.92 1.96 56.30
C PRO A 159 -3.92 3.12 56.41
N PRO A 160 -2.60 2.84 56.42
CA PRO A 160 -1.60 3.90 56.47
C PRO A 160 -1.75 4.80 55.24
N ASN A 161 -1.87 6.10 55.47
CA ASN A 161 -1.74 7.12 54.45
C ASN A 161 -0.29 7.10 53.92
N TRP A 162 -0.09 6.33 52.85
CA TRP A 162 1.10 6.32 52.03
C TRP A 162 1.17 7.63 51.24
N LYS A 163 1.56 8.72 51.91
CA LYS A 163 2.12 9.87 51.21
C LYS A 163 3.39 9.40 50.51
N LYS A 164 3.25 9.09 49.22
CA LYS A 164 4.32 8.76 48.28
C LYS A 164 5.36 9.88 48.35
N LYS A 165 6.45 9.64 49.06
CA LYS A 165 7.67 10.46 48.98
C LYS A 165 8.20 10.24 47.56
N SER A 166 8.00 11.23 46.68
CA SER A 166 8.55 11.19 45.33
C SER A 166 10.07 11.24 45.45
N ASN A 167 10.72 10.09 45.26
CA ASN A 167 12.17 10.05 45.13
C ASN A 167 12.54 10.81 43.86
N ASN A 168 13.04 12.05 44.01
CA ASN A 168 13.65 12.87 42.96
C ASN A 168 14.99 12.27 42.51
N ARG A 169 15.01 11.00 42.09
CA ARG A 169 16.16 10.47 41.35
C ARG A 169 16.03 10.94 39.90
N PRO A 170 17.09 11.50 39.28
CA PRO A 170 17.06 11.81 37.86
C PRO A 170 16.74 10.51 37.11
N LYS A 171 15.60 10.51 36.40
CA LYS A 171 15.20 9.37 35.57
C LYS A 171 16.25 9.23 34.48
N ARG A 172 16.95 8.10 34.43
CA ARG A 172 17.89 7.80 33.35
C ARG A 172 17.11 7.83 32.03
N PRO A 173 17.63 8.46 30.96
CA PRO A 173 16.94 8.48 29.67
C PRO A 173 16.75 7.03 29.21
N VAL A 174 15.49 6.65 28.97
CA VAL A 174 15.12 5.36 28.38
C VAL A 174 15.30 5.50 26.86
N LYS A 175 15.63 4.40 26.18
CA LYS A 175 15.68 4.36 24.72
C LYS A 175 14.31 4.76 24.15
N CYS A 176 14.27 5.75 23.26
CA CYS A 176 13.04 6.19 22.62
C CYS A 176 12.59 5.16 21.58
N PHE A 177 11.37 4.65 21.69
CA PHE A 177 10.84 3.64 20.76
C PHE A 177 10.66 4.14 19.31
N LEU A 178 10.67 5.46 19.07
CA LEU A 178 10.44 6.03 17.73
C LEU A 178 11.71 6.21 16.91
N CYS A 179 12.87 6.32 17.55
CA CYS A 179 14.13 6.59 16.85
C CYS A 179 15.35 5.95 17.53
N ASP A 180 15.14 5.08 18.51
CA ASP A 180 16.18 4.32 19.21
C ASP A 180 17.25 5.13 19.95
N ASP A 181 17.05 6.45 20.11
CA ASP A 181 17.99 7.34 20.81
C ASP A 181 17.70 7.47 22.32
N LEU A 182 18.70 7.91 23.08
CA LEU A 182 18.60 8.11 24.54
C LEU A 182 17.90 9.43 24.91
N HIS A 183 16.58 9.47 24.75
CA HIS A 183 15.71 10.54 25.24
C HIS A 183 14.31 10.03 25.59
N MET A 184 13.56 10.79 26.38
CA MET A 184 12.17 10.43 26.70
C MET A 184 11.30 10.58 25.45
N MET A 185 10.32 9.69 25.25
CA MET A 185 9.38 9.76 24.11
C MET A 185 8.68 11.13 23.94
N ARG A 186 8.54 11.92 25.01
CA ARG A 186 7.99 13.30 24.94
C ARG A 186 8.91 14.29 24.23
N ASP A 187 10.21 14.05 24.30
CA ASP A 187 11.27 14.91 23.78
C ASP A 187 11.73 14.46 22.38
N CYS A 188 11.07 13.43 21.82
CA CYS A 188 11.39 12.88 20.51
C CYS A 188 10.85 13.78 19.39
N GLN A 189 11.75 14.23 18.50
CA GLN A 189 11.39 15.04 17.34
C GLN A 189 10.51 14.27 16.34
N MET A 190 10.61 12.93 16.28
CA MET A 190 9.80 12.08 15.38
C MET A 190 8.32 12.01 15.78
N LYS A 191 7.92 12.54 16.92
CA LYS A 191 6.53 12.48 17.39
C LYS A 191 5.53 13.12 16.43
N TYR A 192 5.94 14.13 15.65
CA TYR A 192 5.07 14.87 14.74
C TYR A 192 4.93 14.24 13.34
N MET A 193 5.83 13.34 12.96
CA MET A 193 5.81 12.69 11.64
C MET A 193 4.63 11.70 11.50
N PHE A 194 4.04 11.25 12.61
CA PHE A 194 2.93 10.30 12.62
C PHE A 194 1.57 10.91 12.98
N SER A 195 1.49 12.23 13.19
CA SER A 195 0.25 12.94 13.56
C SER A 195 -0.43 13.68 12.39
N THR A 196 0.04 13.49 11.17
CA THR A 196 -0.54 14.11 9.96
C THR A 196 -1.03 13.05 8.98
N THR A 197 -2.00 12.26 9.41
CA THR A 197 -2.99 11.65 8.52
C THR A 197 -4.30 11.66 9.28
N GLU A 198 -5.38 12.07 8.62
CA GLU A 198 -6.78 12.07 9.09
C GLU A 198 -7.28 13.39 9.71
N GLY A 199 -7.53 14.33 8.80
CA GLY A 199 -8.56 15.36 8.93
C GLY A 199 -9.13 15.59 7.54
N ASP A 200 -10.29 15.00 7.29
CA ASP A 200 -11.07 15.09 6.06
C ASP A 200 -11.30 16.55 5.63
N ASP A 201 -11.19 16.84 4.34
CA ASP A 201 -12.03 17.84 3.65
C ASP A 201 -12.06 17.58 2.14
N GLU A 202 -13.27 17.29 1.66
CA GLU A 202 -13.72 17.16 0.26
C GLU A 202 -13.55 18.49 -0.55
N PRO A 203 -13.66 18.45 -1.89
CA PRO A 203 -13.15 19.48 -2.77
C PRO A 203 -14.09 20.68 -2.93
N THR A 204 -13.57 21.89 -2.71
CA THR A 204 -14.24 23.12 -3.15
C THR A 204 -14.22 23.24 -4.67
N ARG A 205 -15.41 23.11 -5.27
CA ARG A 205 -15.77 23.71 -6.56
C ARG A 205 -15.52 25.23 -6.57
N ALA A 206 -14.85 25.72 -7.61
CA ALA A 206 -15.05 27.05 -8.20
C ALA A 206 -14.83 26.88 -9.71
N SER A 207 -15.87 26.81 -10.55
CA SER A 207 -16.59 27.93 -11.21
C SER A 207 -15.71 29.02 -11.83
N THR A 208 -15.59 28.92 -13.17
CA THR A 208 -15.68 30.01 -14.18
C THR A 208 -14.84 31.29 -13.99
N LYS A 209 -13.89 31.52 -14.90
CA LYS A 209 -14.07 32.35 -16.11
C LYS A 209 -12.90 32.17 -17.07
#